data_AF-A0AB35F2X4-F1
#
_entry.id   AF-A0AB35F2X4-F1
#
_cell.length_a   1.000
_cell.length_b   1.000
_cell.length_c   1.000
_cell.angle_alpha   90.00
_cell.angle_beta   90.00
_cell.angle_gamma   90.00
#
_symmetry.space_group_name_H-M   'P 1'
#
loop_
_entity.id
_entity.type
_entity.pdbx_description
1 polymer ?
#
loop_
_entity_poly.entity_id
_entity_poly.type
_entity_poly.pdbx_seq_one_letter_code
_entity_poly.pdbx_strand_id
1 'polypeptide(L)'
;MSDGKHFQEANRQLYYKMNNDPSYRASLEEKFPGIFEKVSTGKRGAFLRTAPTGSGWETTWHHHERVGGLLQLVNGPDHNSKHLDYHPKVYGGRKTWGGWFSMQIIVRV
;
A
#
# COMPACT_ATOMS: atom_id res chain seq x y z
N MET A 1 -9.22 13.31 4.10
CA MET A 1 -9.53 12.03 3.44
C MET A 1 -9.25 10.89 4.43
N SER A 2 -10.01 9.78 4.41
CA SER A 2 -9.85 8.67 5.37
C SER A 2 -8.75 7.69 4.94
N ASP A 3 -8.16 6.93 5.86
CA ASP A 3 -7.15 5.91 5.55
C ASP A 3 -7.64 4.91 4.49
N GLY A 4 -8.88 4.41 4.61
CA GLY A 4 -9.45 3.52 3.60
C GLY A 4 -9.65 4.16 2.21
N LYS A 5 -9.65 5.49 2.09
CA LYS A 5 -9.64 6.17 0.78
C LYS A 5 -8.21 6.27 0.23
N HIS A 6 -7.22 6.43 1.11
CA HIS A 6 -5.82 6.38 0.71
C HIS A 6 -5.47 4.97 0.22
N PHE A 7 -5.90 3.93 0.94
CA PHE A 7 -5.64 2.54 0.56
C PHE A 7 -6.32 2.18 -0.76
N GLN A 8 -7.53 2.70 -1.00
CA GLN A 8 -8.21 2.55 -2.28
C GLN A 8 -7.41 3.15 -3.44
N GLU A 9 -6.86 4.36 -3.26
CA GLU A 9 -6.02 5.00 -4.27
C GLU A 9 -4.68 4.27 -4.44
N ALA A 10 -4.06 3.77 -3.36
CA ALA A 10 -2.83 2.98 -3.45
C ALA A 10 -3.03 1.65 -4.18
N ASN A 11 -4.15 0.96 -3.93
CA ASN A 11 -4.52 -0.26 -4.67
C ASN A 11 -4.70 0.05 -6.16
N ARG A 12 -5.36 1.16 -6.50
CA ARG A 12 -5.51 1.62 -7.89
C ARG A 12 -4.15 1.83 -8.56
N GLN A 13 -3.25 2.56 -7.89
CA GLN A 13 -1.91 2.84 -8.41
C GLN A 13 -1.08 1.55 -8.57
N LEU A 14 -1.12 0.64 -7.60
CA LEU A 14 -0.39 -0.62 -7.64
C LEU A 14 -0.90 -1.52 -8.76
N TYR A 15 -2.22 -1.62 -8.91
CA TYR A 15 -2.85 -2.34 -10.01
C TYR A 15 -2.38 -1.82 -11.37
N TYR A 16 -2.50 -0.52 -11.63
CA TYR A 16 -2.10 0.03 -12.94
C TYR A 16 -0.61 -0.09 -13.20
N LYS A 17 0.23 0.06 -12.16
CA LYS A 17 1.67 -0.17 -12.30
C LYS A 17 1.98 -1.62 -12.70
N MET A 18 1.40 -2.60 -12.03
CA MET A 18 1.57 -4.03 -12.39
C MET A 18 0.94 -4.37 -13.74
N ASN A 19 -0.15 -3.70 -14.11
CA ASN A 19 -0.80 -3.92 -15.41
C ASN A 19 0.05 -3.40 -16.57
N ASN A 20 0.76 -2.28 -16.37
CA ASN A 20 1.59 -1.64 -17.40
C ASN A 20 3.05 -2.15 -17.39
N ASP A 21 3.50 -2.80 -16.33
CA ASP A 21 4.84 -3.35 -16.17
C ASP A 21 4.77 -4.84 -15.74
N PRO A 22 4.75 -5.77 -16.72
CA PRO A 22 4.68 -7.21 -16.44
C PRO A 22 5.87 -7.76 -15.66
N SER A 23 7.07 -7.19 -15.83
CA SER A 23 8.26 -7.61 -15.08
C SER A 23 8.15 -7.21 -13.61
N TYR A 24 7.67 -5.99 -13.34
CA TYR A 24 7.35 -5.55 -11.99
C TYR A 24 6.27 -6.42 -11.35
N ARG A 25 5.20 -6.73 -12.09
CA ARG A 25 4.17 -7.68 -11.63
C ARG A 25 4.77 -9.03 -11.26
N ALA A 26 5.58 -9.63 -12.15
CA ALA A 26 6.19 -10.94 -11.90
C ALA A 26 7.04 -10.94 -10.62
N SER A 27 7.84 -9.87 -10.40
CA SER A 27 8.65 -9.75 -9.18
C SER A 27 7.82 -9.64 -7.89
N LEU A 28 6.63 -9.04 -7.96
CA LEU A 28 5.72 -8.95 -6.82
C LEU A 28 4.93 -10.23 -6.60
N GLU A 29 4.53 -10.92 -7.67
CA GLU A 29 3.86 -12.22 -7.60
C GLU A 29 4.77 -13.31 -7.03
N GLU A 30 6.08 -13.24 -7.30
CA GLU A 30 7.08 -14.14 -6.69
C GLU A 30 7.12 -14.00 -5.16
N LYS A 31 7.02 -12.77 -4.66
CA LYS A 31 7.04 -12.47 -3.21
C LYS A 31 5.68 -12.63 -2.54
N PHE A 32 4.61 -12.27 -3.26
CA PHE A 32 3.22 -12.25 -2.77
C PHE A 32 2.31 -12.92 -3.80
N PRO A 33 2.24 -14.25 -3.82
CA PRO A 33 1.41 -14.97 -4.77
C PRO A 33 -0.06 -14.50 -4.71
N GLY A 34 -0.59 -14.11 -5.87
CA GLY A 34 -1.96 -13.60 -6.06
C GLY A 34 -2.13 -12.10 -5.81
N ILE A 35 -1.07 -11.33 -5.56
CA ILE A 35 -1.20 -9.91 -5.20
C ILE A 35 -1.86 -9.06 -6.29
N PHE A 36 -1.67 -9.39 -7.58
CA PHE A 36 -2.33 -8.67 -8.67
C PHE A 36 -3.86 -8.76 -8.57
N GLU A 37 -4.38 -9.94 -8.24
CA GLU A 37 -5.80 -10.14 -8.00
C GLU A 37 -6.28 -9.35 -6.78
N LYS A 38 -5.49 -9.34 -5.69
CA LYS A 38 -5.86 -8.65 -4.44
C LYS A 38 -5.95 -7.14 -4.58
N VAL A 39 -5.20 -6.54 -5.50
CA VAL A 39 -5.31 -5.09 -5.79
C VAL A 39 -6.22 -4.77 -6.96
N SER A 40 -6.74 -5.77 -7.68
CA SER A 40 -7.66 -5.56 -8.78
C SER A 40 -9.02 -5.05 -8.30
N THR A 41 -9.79 -4.48 -9.22
CA THR A 41 -11.17 -4.06 -8.92
C THR A 41 -12.05 -5.26 -8.61
N GLY A 42 -12.98 -5.11 -7.65
CA GLY A 42 -14.02 -6.11 -7.44
C GLY A 42 -15.05 -6.14 -8.58
N LYS A 43 -16.04 -7.05 -8.49
CA LYS A 43 -17.08 -7.26 -9.52
C LYS A 43 -17.82 -5.99 -9.97
N ARG A 44 -17.85 -4.94 -9.14
CA ARG A 44 -18.52 -3.66 -9.42
C ARG A 44 -17.55 -2.56 -9.89
N GLY A 45 -16.31 -2.91 -10.26
CA GLY A 45 -15.30 -1.97 -10.76
C GLY A 45 -14.61 -1.10 -9.71
N ALA A 46 -14.92 -1.28 -8.41
CA ALA A 46 -14.31 -0.51 -7.34
C ALA A 46 -13.07 -1.24 -6.77
N PHE A 47 -12.00 -0.48 -6.51
CA PHE A 47 -10.85 -0.93 -5.73
C PHE A 47 -11.18 -1.06 -4.24
N LEU A 48 -10.59 -2.05 -3.58
CA LEU A 48 -10.78 -2.28 -2.15
C LEU A 48 -10.20 -1.15 -1.30
N ARG A 49 -10.79 -0.91 -0.13
CA ARG A 49 -10.37 0.13 0.85
C ARG A 49 -9.42 -0.42 1.92
N THR A 50 -8.91 -1.62 1.73
CA THR A 50 -8.00 -2.34 2.62
C THR A 50 -6.71 -2.65 1.88
N ALA A 51 -5.61 -2.89 2.61
CA ALA A 51 -4.38 -3.37 2.00
C ALA A 51 -4.58 -4.77 1.38
N PRO A 52 -3.83 -5.13 0.32
CA PRO A 52 -3.87 -6.47 -0.23
C PRO A 52 -3.30 -7.47 0.79
N THR A 53 -3.97 -8.61 0.96
CA THR A 53 -3.48 -9.70 1.81
C THR A 53 -3.85 -11.03 1.18
N GLY A 54 -3.04 -12.06 1.43
CA GLY A 54 -3.17 -13.37 0.78
C GLY A 54 -2.92 -14.52 1.74
N SER A 55 -3.05 -15.74 1.23
CA SER A 55 -2.74 -16.93 2.01
C SER A 55 -1.22 -17.05 2.16
N GLY A 56 -0.72 -17.01 3.40
CA GLY A 56 0.71 -17.16 3.70
C GLY A 56 1.53 -15.86 3.69
N TRP A 57 0.89 -14.72 3.45
CA TRP A 57 1.53 -13.40 3.55
C TRP A 57 0.51 -12.33 3.91
N GLU A 58 0.95 -11.35 4.71
CA GLU A 58 0.11 -10.24 5.14
C GLU A 58 0.88 -8.94 4.89
N THR A 59 0.22 -7.96 4.25
CA THR A 59 0.77 -6.63 4.05
C THR A 59 -0.16 -5.55 4.57
N THR A 60 0.39 -4.37 4.81
CA THR A 60 -0.37 -3.17 5.14
C THR A 60 0.15 -1.96 4.37
N TRP A 61 -0.71 -0.97 4.18
CA TRP A 61 -0.34 0.32 3.65
C TRP A 61 0.08 1.22 4.81
N HIS A 62 1.37 1.54 4.88
CA HIS A 62 1.95 2.42 5.86
C HIS A 62 2.08 3.84 5.31
N HIS A 63 1.53 4.85 5.98
CA HIS A 63 1.77 6.25 5.67
C HIS A 63 3.20 6.61 6.08
N HIS A 64 4.01 7.05 5.11
CA HIS A 64 5.38 7.44 5.38
C HIS A 64 5.42 8.57 6.42
N GLU A 65 6.28 8.41 7.43
CA GLU A 65 6.37 9.29 8.59
C GLU A 65 6.80 10.73 8.27
N ARG A 66 7.51 10.97 7.16
CA ARG A 66 8.03 12.31 6.77
C ARG A 66 7.48 12.84 5.47
N VAL A 67 7.12 11.96 4.53
CA VAL A 67 6.70 12.36 3.18
C VAL A 67 5.19 12.31 3.07
N GLY A 68 4.57 13.49 2.96
CA GLY A 68 3.13 13.61 2.73
C GLY A 68 2.70 12.94 1.41
N GLY A 69 1.56 12.25 1.41
CA GLY A 69 1.01 11.59 0.22
C GLY A 69 1.64 10.24 -0.14
N LEU A 70 2.74 9.83 0.53
CA LEU A 70 3.43 8.58 0.22
C LEU A 70 2.91 7.43 1.09
N LEU A 71 2.37 6.40 0.44
CA LEU A 71 2.06 5.11 1.05
C LEU A 71 3.14 4.07 0.72
N GLN A 72 3.46 3.24 1.70
CA GLN A 72 4.41 2.16 1.58
C GLN A 72 3.69 0.83 1.80
N LEU A 73 3.75 -0.08 0.84
CA LEU A 73 3.31 -1.45 1.07
C LEU A 73 4.41 -2.16 1.85
N VAL A 74 4.10 -2.62 3.05
CA VAL A 74 5.05 -3.25 3.98
C VAL A 74 4.50 -4.58 4.50
N ASN A 75 5.36 -5.47 4.98
CA ASN A 75 4.95 -6.70 5.65
C ASN A 75 4.17 -6.36 6.95
N GLY A 76 2.95 -6.89 7.09
CA GLY A 76 2.05 -6.58 8.20
C GLY A 76 2.57 -7.05 9.57
N PRO A 77 2.98 -8.33 9.72
CA PRO A 77 3.56 -8.84 10.96
C PRO A 77 4.82 -8.07 11.40
N ASP A 78 5.72 -7.73 10.47
CA ASP A 78 6.89 -6.91 10.76
C ASP A 78 6.50 -5.49 11.17
N HIS A 79 5.55 -4.86 10.46
CA HIS A 79 5.01 -3.54 10.78
C HIS A 79 4.41 -3.47 12.18
N ASN A 80 3.66 -4.50 12.57
CA ASN A 80 3.03 -4.60 13.89
C ASN A 80 4.07 -4.85 15.00
N SER A 81 5.03 -5.75 14.79
CA SER A 81 6.02 -6.14 15.80
C SER A 81 7.10 -5.08 16.01
N LYS A 82 7.49 -4.35 14.96
CA LYS A 82 8.51 -3.30 15.00
C LYS A 82 7.91 -1.91 14.86
N HIS A 83 6.78 -1.68 15.54
CA HIS A 83 6.02 -0.43 15.42
C HIS A 83 6.88 0.84 15.57
N LEU A 84 7.91 0.82 16.43
CA LEU A 84 8.82 1.96 16.65
C LEU A 84 9.77 2.25 15.48
N ASP A 85 10.11 1.26 14.66
CA ASP A 85 10.96 1.43 13.47
C ASP A 85 10.19 2.13 12.35
N TYR A 86 8.89 1.83 12.25
CA TYR A 86 7.96 2.46 11.30
C TYR A 86 7.40 3.79 11.82
N HIS A 87 7.32 3.97 13.14
CA HIS A 87 6.80 5.17 13.77
C HIS A 87 7.77 5.71 14.84
N PRO A 88 8.97 6.19 14.46
CA PRO A 88 9.96 6.67 15.41
C PRO A 88 9.53 8.02 16.01
N LYS A 89 8.75 7.98 17.11
CA LYS A 89 8.37 9.05 18.07
C LYS A 89 8.08 10.48 17.55
N VAL A 90 7.92 10.69 16.25
CA VAL A 90 7.72 11.98 15.63
C VAL A 90 6.59 11.84 14.63
N TYR A 91 5.49 12.56 14.90
CA TYR A 91 4.26 12.74 14.12
C TYR A 91 3.95 11.68 13.04
N GLY A 92 2.90 10.88 13.26
CA GLY A 92 2.36 10.01 12.21
C GLY A 92 2.10 10.81 10.92
N GLY A 93 2.66 10.32 9.81
CA GLY A 93 2.77 11.04 8.54
C GLY A 93 1.47 11.66 8.05
N ARG A 94 0.32 11.10 8.44
CA ARG A 94 -1.03 11.64 8.21
C ARG A 94 -1.19 13.15 8.50
N LYS A 95 -0.44 13.73 9.44
CA LYS A 95 -0.57 15.16 9.80
C LYS A 95 0.03 16.12 8.76
N THR A 96 0.89 15.67 7.84
CA THR A 96 1.48 16.52 6.79
C THR A 96 0.65 16.58 5.49
N TRP A 97 -0.49 15.89 5.45
CA TRP A 97 -1.27 15.64 4.23
C TRP A 97 -2.31 16.73 3.95
N GLY A 98 -1.87 17.99 3.92
CA GLY A 98 -2.62 19.10 3.32
C GLY A 98 -3.04 18.74 1.88
N GLY A 99 -4.24 19.13 1.48
CA GLY A 99 -5.02 18.46 0.44
C GLY A 99 -4.39 18.32 -0.97
N TRP A 100 -4.87 17.29 -1.68
CA TRP A 100 -4.88 17.10 -3.14
C TRP A 100 -3.57 16.95 -3.93
N PHE A 101 -2.39 16.88 -3.33
CA PHE A 101 -1.15 16.64 -4.10
C PHE A 101 -0.73 15.16 -4.12
N SER A 102 -0.41 14.68 -5.33
CA SER A 102 -0.01 13.32 -5.75
C SER A 102 0.22 12.29 -4.65
N MET A 103 -0.75 11.39 -4.47
CA MET A 103 -0.47 10.14 -3.78
C MET A 103 0.51 9.31 -4.59
N GLN A 104 1.49 8.72 -3.92
CA GLN A 104 2.45 7.82 -4.53
C GLN A 104 2.61 6.58 -3.67
N ILE A 105 2.98 5.46 -4.30
CA ILE A 105 3.24 4.20 -3.62
C ILE A 105 4.69 3.76 -3.79
N ILE A 106 5.24 3.15 -2.75
CA ILE A 106 6.47 2.36 -2.81
C ILE A 106 6.19 1.00 -2.18
N VAL A 107 6.76 -0.07 -2.73
CA VAL A 107 6.67 -1.40 -2.12
C VAL A 107 8.01 -1.68 -1.43
N ARG A 108 7.99 -1.87 -0.10
CA ARG A 108 9.16 -2.13 0.74
C ARG A 108 9.05 -3.54 1.31
N VAL A 109 9.66 -4.49 0.61
CA VAL A 109 9.52 -5.94 0.85
C VAL A 109 10.83 -6.66 0.57
#